data_AF-A0A2T1FLK7-F1
#
_entry.id   AF-A0A2T1FLK7-F1
#
_cell.length_a   1.000
_cell.length_b   1.000
_cell.length_c   1.000
_cell.angle_alpha   90.00
_cell.angle_beta   90.00
_cell.angle_gamma   90.00
#
_symmetry.space_group_name_H-M   'P 1'
#
loop_
_entity.id
_entity.type
_entity.pdbx_description
1 polymer ?
#
loop_
_entity_poly.entity_id
_entity_poly.type
_entity_poly.pdbx_seq_one_letter_code
_entity_poly.pdbx_strand_id
1 'polypeptide(L)' 'MSINTVEKAIVDEEIRPQECGRVRFQSTWWPAKCERDMTFVPGDVVRVVGIDNITLIVAA' A
#
# COMPACT_ATOMS: atom_id res chain seq x y z
N MET A 1 4.80 -25.46 -3.65
CA MET A 1 5.72 -24.30 -3.66
C MET A 1 4.89 -23.08 -3.35
N SER A 2 4.97 -22.56 -2.13
CA SER A 2 4.19 -21.39 -1.73
C SER A 2 4.92 -20.14 -2.23
N ILE A 3 4.52 -19.65 -3.40
CA ILE A 3 5.03 -18.37 -3.89
C ILE A 3 4.33 -17.29 -3.06
N ASN A 4 4.96 -16.90 -1.95
CA ASN A 4 4.61 -15.65 -1.27
C ASN A 4 5.15 -14.50 -2.12
N THR A 5 4.57 -14.29 -3.31
CA THR A 5 4.86 -13.12 -4.13
C THR A 5 4.22 -11.94 -3.41
N VAL A 6 4.98 -11.33 -2.51
CA VAL A 6 4.54 -10.11 -1.84
C VAL A 6 4.50 -9.04 -2.92
N GLU A 7 3.31 -8.70 -3.38
CA GLU A 7 3.14 -7.73 -4.46
C GLU A 7 3.53 -6.34 -3.95
N LYS A 8 4.34 -5.62 -4.71
CA LYS A 8 4.88 -4.31 -4.32
C LYS A 8 4.11 -3.19 -4.99
N ALA A 9 3.92 -2.10 -4.25
CA ALA A 9 3.35 -0.86 -4.75
C ALA A 9 4.26 0.31 -4.38
N ILE A 10 4.21 1.39 -5.15
CA ILE A 10 4.97 2.61 -4.87
C ILE A 10 4.00 3.65 -4.32
N VAL A 11 4.32 4.28 -3.20
CA VAL A 11 3.51 5.34 -2.62
C VAL A 11 3.56 6.58 -3.51
N ASP A 12 2.40 7.10 -3.85
CA ASP A 12 2.20 8.28 -4.71
C ASP A 12 1.69 9.46 -3.87
N GLU A 13 0.79 9.19 -2.93
CA GLU A 13 0.34 10.14 -1.89
C GLU A 13 0.64 9.56 -0.51
N GLU A 14 1.07 10.42 0.42
CA GLU A 14 1.41 10.05 1.80
C GLU A 14 0.30 9.20 2.44
N ILE A 15 0.68 8.06 3.00
CA ILE A 15 -0.23 7.19 3.76
C ILE A 15 0.08 7.40 5.22
N ARG A 16 -0.87 7.92 6.00
CA ARG A 16 -0.74 8.12 7.43
C ARG A 16 -1.56 7.09 8.20
N PRO A 17 -1.24 6.85 9.48
CA PRO A 17 -2.12 6.10 10.36
C PRO A 17 -3.53 6.69 10.33
N GLN A 18 -4.54 5.85 10.14
CA GLN A 18 -5.96 6.23 10.07
C GLN A 18 -6.37 7.08 8.85
N GLU A 19 -5.45 7.46 7.96
CA GLU A 19 -5.75 8.18 6.72
C GLU A 19 -5.39 7.32 5.51
N CYS A 20 -6.25 7.35 4.48
CA CYS A 20 -5.95 6.69 3.22
C CYS A 20 -5.04 7.59 2.38
N GLY A 21 -3.91 7.03 1.93
CA GLY A 21 -3.10 7.63 0.87
C GLY A 21 -3.32 6.91 -0.45
N ARG A 22 -2.33 6.98 -1.33
CA ARG A 22 -2.43 6.42 -2.68
C ARG A 22 -1.15 5.74 -3.08
N VAL A 23 -1.28 4.58 -3.72
CA VAL A 23 -0.15 3.84 -4.26
C VAL A 23 -0.35 3.56 -5.73
N ARG A 24 0.76 3.48 -6.45
CA ARG A 24 0.84 2.94 -7.79
C ARG A 24 1.09 1.44 -7.70
N PHE A 25 0.08 0.67 -8.06
CA PHE A 25 0.09 -0.78 -8.07
C PHE A 25 -0.25 -1.30 -9.47
N GLN A 26 0.62 -2.14 -10.04
CA GLN A 26 0.49 -2.66 -11.41
C GLN A 26 0.17 -1.58 -12.47
N SER A 27 0.83 -0.42 -12.38
CA SER A 27 0.62 0.75 -13.27
C SER A 27 -0.74 1.47 -13.13
N THR A 28 -1.55 1.15 -12.13
CA THR A 28 -2.79 1.86 -11.79
C THR A 28 -2.69 2.48 -10.41
N TRP A 29 -3.43 3.57 -10.17
CA TRP A 29 -3.51 4.20 -8.85
C TRP A 29 -4.61 3.58 -8.03
N TRP A 30 -4.27 3.17 -6.82
CA TRP A 30 -5.18 2.56 -5.87
C TRP A 30 -5.13 3.33 -4.55
N PRO A 31 -6.27 3.56 -3.90
CA PRO A 31 -6.28 4.05 -2.54
C PRO A 31 -5.63 2.98 -1.66
N ALA A 32 -4.82 3.41 -0.70
CA ALA A 32 -4.12 2.51 0.21
C ALA A 32 -4.20 3.01 1.64
N LYS A 33 -4.30 2.06 2.58
CA LYS A 33 -4.28 2.34 4.01
C LYS A 33 -3.23 1.46 4.70
N CYS A 34 -2.65 2.00 5.77
CA CYS A 34 -1.86 1.21 6.70
C CYS A 34 -2.68 0.95 7.97
N GLU A 35 -2.80 -0.30 8.38
CA GLU A 35 -3.44 -0.65 9.66
C GLU A 35 -2.51 -0.45 10.86
N ARG A 36 -1.20 -0.33 10.60
CA ARG A 36 -0.20 -0.02 11.63
C ARG A 36 -0.02 1.48 11.74
N ASP A 37 0.48 1.90 12.89
CA ASP A 37 0.84 3.30 13.18
C ASP A 37 2.16 3.67 12.45
N MET A 38 2.15 3.54 11.13
CA MET A 38 3.26 3.81 10.22
C MET A 38 2.83 4.83 9.17
N THR A 39 3.72 5.77 8.91
CA THR A 39 3.57 6.75 7.84
C THR A 39 4.49 6.37 6.68
N PHE A 40 3.97 6.37 5.47
CA PHE A 40 4.73 6.21 4.24
C PHE A 40 4.66 7.48 3.41
N VAL A 41 5.79 7.88 2.84
CA VAL A 41 5.90 9.09 2.02
C VAL A 41 5.92 8.75 0.53
N PRO A 42 5.53 9.69 -0.35
CA PRO A 42 5.62 9.48 -1.80
C PRO A 42 7.04 9.05 -2.22
N GLY A 43 7.11 7.99 -3.04
CA GLY A 43 8.34 7.34 -3.47
C GLY A 43 8.70 6.07 -2.69
N ASP A 44 8.10 5.85 -1.52
CA ASP A 44 8.33 4.62 -0.75
C ASP A 44 7.79 3.39 -1.47
N VAL A 45 8.51 2.28 -1.38
CA VAL A 45 8.05 0.98 -1.89
C VAL A 45 7.44 0.20 -0.74
N VAL A 46 6.13 -0.04 -0.83
CA VAL A 46 5.35 -0.78 0.15
C VAL A 46 4.90 -2.12 -0.39
N ARG A 47 4.55 -3.03 0.52
CA ARG A 47 4.03 -4.37 0.23
C ARG A 47 2.53 -4.36 0.38
N VAL A 48 1.81 -4.86 -0.62
CA VAL A 48 0.38 -5.12 -0.53
C VAL A 48 0.19 -6.40 0.26
N VAL A 49 -0.45 -6.30 1.42
CA VAL A 49 -0.74 -7.43 2.32
C VAL A 49 -2.18 -7.90 2.22
N GLY A 50 -3.05 -7.11 1.57
CA GLY A 50 -4.44 -7.45 1.34
C GLY A 50 -5.18 -6.37 0.58
N ILE A 51 -6.45 -6.64 0.30
CA ILE A 51 -7.36 -5.69 -0.35
C ILE A 51 -8.62 -5.66 0.49
N ASP A 52 -9.03 -4.48 0.93
CA ASP A 52 -10.28 -4.21 1.60
C ASP A 52 -11.20 -3.43 0.67
N ASN A 53 -12.14 -4.14 0.05
CA ASN A 53 -13.03 -3.61 -0.99
C ASN A 53 -12.26 -3.00 -2.16
N ILE A 54 -12.12 -1.67 -2.20
CA ILE A 54 -11.39 -0.93 -3.24
C ILE A 54 -10.06 -0.35 -2.74
N THR A 55 -9.71 -0.60 -1.47
CA THR A 55 -8.54 -0.03 -0.79
C THR A 55 -7.48 -1.11 -0.55
N LEU A 56 -6.26 -0.86 -1.00
CA LEU A 56 -5.13 -1.76 -0.72
C LEU A 56 -4.67 -1.59 0.73
N ILE A 57 -4.47 -2.71 1.42
CA ILE A 57 -3.82 -2.71 2.73
C ILE A 57 -2.32 -2.89 2.49
N VAL A 58 -1.52 -1.95 2.99
CA VAL A 58 -0.08 -1.93 2.77
C VAL A 58 0.74 -1.97 4.06
N ALA A 59 1.93 -2.55 3.98
CA ALA A 59 2.92 -2.62 5.04
C ALA A 59 4.35 -2.45 4.50
N ALA A 60 5.32 -2.21 5.39
CA ALA A 60 6.75 -2.18 5.06
C ALA A 60 7.30 -3.57 4.68
#